data_AF-A0A418RT76-F1
#
_entry.id   AF-A0A418RT76-F1
#
_cell.length_a   1.000
_cell.length_b   1.000
_cell.length_c   1.000
_cell.angle_alpha   90.00
_cell.angle_beta   90.00
_cell.angle_gamma   90.00
#
_symmetry.space_group_name_H-M   'P 1'
#
loop_
_entity.id
_entity.type
_entity.pdbx_description
1 polymer ?
#
loop_
_entity_poly.entity_id
_entity_poly.type
_entity_poly.pdbx_seq_one_letter_code
_entity_poly.pdbx_strand_id
1 'polypeptide(L)'
;MIPLRRQMERLLEQGLHCGESKTANTCKKLLKYKSALWTFIETEGMQPTNNVVEQLISSYVLWRKSSFGTQSDRGALFVERMMTVTSC
;
A
#
# COMPACT_ATOMS: atom_id res chain seq x y z
N MET A 1 -1.14 15.39 -18.22
CA MET A 1 -1.60 14.18 -17.49
C MET A 1 -3.08 13.82 -17.67
N ILE A 2 -3.98 14.78 -17.93
CA ILE A 2 -5.43 14.53 -18.09
C ILE A 2 -5.78 13.38 -19.07
N PRO A 3 -5.10 13.23 -20.24
CA PRO A 3 -5.40 12.12 -21.16
C PRO A 3 -5.16 10.74 -20.55
N LEU A 4 -4.06 10.57 -19.80
CA LEU A 4 -3.71 9.30 -19.14
C LEU A 4 -4.70 8.97 -18.03
N ARG A 5 -5.11 9.97 -17.24
CA ARG A 5 -6.09 9.78 -16.16
C ARG A 5 -7.43 9.29 -16.69
N ARG A 6 -7.93 9.91 -17.77
CA ARG A 6 -9.17 9.48 -18.42
C ARG A 6 -9.06 8.08 -19.03
N GLN A 7 -7.93 7.77 -19.66
CA GLN A 7 -7.69 6.43 -20.21
C GLN A 7 -7.66 5.36 -19.11
N MET A 8 -6.99 5.64 -18.00
CA MET A 8 -6.93 4.73 -16.85
C MET A 8 -8.31 4.52 -16.22
N GLU A 9 -9.07 5.60 -15.97
CA GLU A 9 -10.44 5.50 -15.42
C GLU A 9 -11.34 4.67 -16.35
N ARG A 10 -11.28 4.88 -17.67
CA ARG A 10 -12.03 4.09 -18.65
C ARG A 10 -11.68 2.59 -18.61
N LEU A 11 -10.39 2.24 -18.52
CA LEU A 11 -9.97 0.84 -18.44
C LEU A 11 -10.43 0.18 -17.13
N LEU A 12 -10.39 0.91 -16.02
CA LEU A 12 -10.88 0.42 -14.74
C LEU A 12 -12.40 0.20 -14.76
N GLU A 13 -13.16 1.08 -15.40
CA GLU A 13 -14.61 0.91 -15.59
C GLU A 13 -14.92 -0.32 -16.43
N GLN A 14 -14.18 -0.56 -17.52
CA GLN A 14 -14.31 -1.80 -18.31
C GLN A 14 -13.98 -3.04 -17.48
N GLY A 15 -12.94 -2.96 -16.65
CA GLY A 15 -12.53 -4.05 -15.75
C GLY A 15 -13.57 -4.42 -14.70
N LEU A 16 -14.51 -3.53 -14.33
CA LEU A 16 -15.64 -3.88 -13.45
C LEU A 16 -16.55 -4.95 -14.04
N HIS A 17 -16.64 -5.00 -15.37
CA HIS A 17 -17.51 -5.91 -16.11
C HIS A 17 -16.76 -7.12 -16.66
N CYS A 18 -15.48 -7.31 -16.30
CA CYS A 18 -14.75 -8.50 -16.70
C CYS A 18 -15.30 -9.75 -15.98
N GLY A 19 -15.23 -10.91 -16.63
CA GLY A 19 -15.70 -12.18 -16.07
C GLY A 19 -14.85 -12.72 -14.91
N GLU A 20 -13.76 -12.05 -14.55
CA GLU A 20 -12.81 -12.50 -13.53
C GLU A 20 -12.97 -11.67 -12.26
N SER A 21 -13.41 -12.32 -11.18
CA SER A 21 -13.83 -11.64 -9.96
C SER A 21 -12.69 -10.90 -9.25
N LYS A 22 -11.44 -11.37 -9.31
CA LYS A 22 -10.31 -10.67 -8.65
C LYS A 22 -10.02 -9.35 -9.34
N THR A 23 -10.02 -9.33 -10.68
CA THR A 23 -9.79 -8.15 -11.49
C THR A 23 -10.93 -7.16 -11.30
N ALA A 24 -12.20 -7.59 -11.38
CA ALA A 24 -13.35 -6.71 -11.12
C ALA A 24 -13.29 -6.07 -9.72
N ASN A 25 -12.95 -6.85 -8.69
CA ASN A 25 -12.77 -6.33 -7.33
C ASN A 25 -11.59 -5.36 -7.21
N THR A 26 -10.50 -5.60 -7.93
CA THR A 26 -9.34 -4.71 -7.96
C THR A 26 -9.69 -3.39 -8.64
N CYS A 27 -10.35 -3.44 -9.80
CA CYS A 27 -10.83 -2.25 -10.50
C CYS A 27 -11.79 -1.43 -9.63
N LYS A 28 -12.71 -2.08 -8.91
CA LYS A 28 -13.62 -1.42 -7.96
C LYS A 28 -12.87 -0.69 -6.85
N LYS A 29 -11.84 -1.32 -6.26
CA LYS A 29 -11.01 -0.69 -5.22
C LYS A 29 -10.23 0.50 -5.76
N LEU A 30 -9.64 0.38 -6.95
CA LEU A 30 -8.87 1.47 -7.57
C LEU A 30 -9.78 2.66 -7.92
N LEU A 31 -10.97 2.41 -8.46
CA LEU A 31 -11.95 3.47 -8.73
C LEU A 31 -12.44 4.18 -7.46
N LYS A 32 -12.59 3.45 -6.34
CA LYS A 32 -12.94 4.03 -5.03
C LYS A 32 -11.92 5.08 -4.58
N TYR A 33 -10.63 4.87 -4.87
CA TYR A 33 -9.54 5.76 -4.47
C TYR A 33 -8.94 6.56 -5.63
N LYS A 34 -9.69 6.76 -6.72
CA LYS A 34 -9.17 7.35 -7.97
C LYS A 34 -8.52 8.72 -7.83
N SER A 35 -8.94 9.54 -6.88
CA SER A 35 -8.31 10.84 -6.59
C SER A 35 -6.92 10.69 -5.98
N ALA A 36 -6.76 9.74 -5.05
CA ALA A 36 -5.50 9.49 -4.35
C ALA A 36 -4.40 8.94 -5.27
N LEU A 37 -4.78 8.28 -6.38
CA LEU A 37 -3.82 7.75 -7.36
C LEU A 37 -2.96 8.82 -8.05
N TRP A 38 -3.38 10.10 -8.01
CA TRP A 38 -2.69 11.19 -8.69
C TRP A 38 -2.03 12.18 -7.72
N THR A 39 -2.26 12.06 -6.42
CA THR A 39 -1.82 13.07 -5.43
C THR A 39 -0.31 13.27 -5.42
N PHE A 40 0.49 12.20 -5.59
CA PHE A 40 1.95 12.29 -5.66
C PHE A 40 2.48 12.88 -6.98
N ILE A 41 1.65 12.90 -8.03
CA ILE A 41 1.98 13.52 -9.33
C ILE A 41 1.61 15.00 -9.30
N GLU A 42 0.50 15.34 -8.65
CA GLU A 42 -0.03 16.71 -8.55
C GLU A 42 0.70 17.53 -7.48
N THR A 43 1.31 16.89 -6.47
CA THR A 43 2.02 17.56 -5.38
C THR A 43 3.53 17.40 -5.54
N GLU A 44 4.21 18.49 -5.88
CA GLU A 44 5.67 18.49 -6.02
C GLU A 44 6.37 18.13 -4.70
N GLY A 45 7.40 17.29 -4.77
CA GLY A 45 8.16 16.82 -3.60
C GLY A 45 7.45 15.77 -2.75
N MET A 46 6.22 15.37 -3.08
CA MET A 46 5.51 14.33 -2.35
C MET A 46 5.99 12.94 -2.78
N GLN A 47 6.60 12.20 -1.86
CA GLN A 47 6.87 10.78 -2.09
C GLN A 47 5.55 9.99 -2.08
N PRO A 48 5.44 8.88 -2.85
CA PRO A 48 4.35 7.94 -2.67
C PRO A 48 4.29 7.51 -1.21
N THR A 49 3.18 7.79 -0.51
CA THR A 49 3.02 7.48 0.92
C THR A 49 3.24 6.01 1.23
N ASN A 50 2.88 5.14 0.28
CA ASN A 50 3.14 3.71 0.36
C ASN A 50 4.64 3.39 0.44
N ASN A 51 5.48 4.06 -0.34
CA ASN A 51 6.92 3.79 -0.36
C ASN A 51 7.58 4.15 0.98
N VAL A 52 7.19 5.27 1.59
CA VAL A 52 7.68 5.68 2.91
C VAL A 52 7.24 4.67 3.97
N VAL A 53 5.97 4.29 3.99
CA VAL A 53 5.45 3.31 4.95
C VAL A 53 6.12 1.95 4.76
N GLU A 54 6.20 1.46 3.53
CA GLU A 54 6.88 0.20 3.19
C GLU A 54 8.33 0.22 3.66
N GLN A 55 9.07 1.30 3.42
CA GLN A 55 10.45 1.44 3.89
C GLN A 55 10.55 1.38 5.43
N LEU A 56 9.66 2.08 6.13
CA LEU A 56 9.63 2.10 7.60
C LEU A 56 9.28 0.73 8.20
N ILE A 57 8.39 -0.05 7.58
CA ILE A 57 7.90 -1.32 8.15
C ILE A 57 8.54 -2.57 7.53
N SER A 58 9.32 -2.45 6.45
CA SER A 58 9.86 -3.61 5.71
C SER A 58 10.68 -4.52 6.61
N SER A 59 11.56 -3.94 7.43
CA SER A 59 12.38 -4.67 8.41
C SER A 59 11.52 -5.47 9.40
N TYR A 60 10.40 -4.89 9.86
CA TYR A 60 9.47 -5.57 10.76
C TYR A 60 8.75 -6.73 10.07
N VAL A 61 8.28 -6.52 8.84
CA VAL A 61 7.58 -7.53 8.05
C VAL A 61 8.50 -8.73 7.77
N LEU A 62 9.74 -8.47 7.39
CA LEU A 62 10.75 -9.50 7.16
C LEU A 62 11.06 -10.29 8.43
N TRP A 63 11.27 -9.60 9.56
CA TRP A 63 11.48 -10.24 10.86
C TRP A 63 10.30 -11.14 11.24
N ARG A 64 9.06 -10.64 11.12
CA ARG A 64 7.86 -11.42 11.47
C ARG A 64 7.72 -12.67 10.60
N LYS A 65 8.07 -12.56 9.32
CA LYS A 65 8.03 -13.69 8.38
C LYS A 65 9.10 -14.74 8.69
N SER A 66 10.33 -14.34 9.05
CA SER A 66 11.43 -15.27 9.33
C SER A 66 11.37 -15.86 10.75
N SER A 67 10.86 -15.10 11.72
CA SER A 67 10.89 -15.44 13.14
C SER A 67 9.53 -15.92 13.68
N PHE A 68 8.51 -16.03 12.82
CA PHE A 68 7.12 -16.38 13.17
C PHE A 68 6.41 -15.46 14.17
N GLY A 69 7.02 -14.32 14.51
CA GLY A 69 6.46 -13.34 15.44
C GLY A 69 6.57 -13.75 16.91
N THR A 70 5.76 -13.12 17.75
CA THR A 70 5.73 -13.31 19.20
C THR A 70 4.35 -13.78 19.64
N GLN A 71 4.32 -14.70 20.59
CA GLN A 71 3.09 -15.30 21.16
C GLN A 71 2.80 -14.80 22.58
N SER A 72 3.49 -13.75 23.04
CA SER A 72 3.27 -13.16 24.36
C SER A 72 3.25 -11.63 24.27
N ASP A 73 2.48 -11.00 25.16
CA ASP A 73 2.41 -9.54 25.25
C ASP A 73 3.78 -8.92 25.57
N ARG A 74 4.55 -9.59 26.45
CA ARG A 74 5.91 -9.18 26.78
C ARG A 74 6.84 -9.23 25.56
N GLY A 75 6.73 -10.27 24.75
CA GLY A 75 7.51 -10.39 23.51
C GLY A 75 7.09 -9.34 22.47
N ALA A 76 5.79 -9.03 22.38
CA ALA A 76 5.29 -7.97 21.50
C ALA A 76 5.88 -6.60 21.87
N LEU A 77 5.86 -6.26 23.16
CA LEU A 77 6.42 -5.02 23.67
C LEU A 77 7.94 -4.92 23.45
N PHE A 78 8.67 -6.03 23.61
CA PHE A 78 10.11 -6.07 23.34
C PHE A 78 10.42 -5.77 21.87
N VAL A 79 9.71 -6.44 20.96
CA VAL A 79 9.91 -6.26 19.52
C VAL A 79 9.53 -4.85 19.10
N GLU A 80 8.41 -4.31 19.59
CA GLU A 80 7.99 -2.93 19.34
C GLU A 80 9.15 -1.96 19.65
N ARG A 81 9.71 -2.03 20.86
CA ARG A 81 10.82 -1.18 21.30
C ARG A 81 12.07 -1.36 20.43
N MET A 82 12.41 -2.60 20.09
CA MET A 82 13.57 -2.89 19.23
C MET A 82 13.38 -2.30 17.83
N MET A 83 12.20 -2.43 17.24
CA MET A 83 11.91 -1.87 15.92
C MET A 83 11.93 -0.34 15.93
N THR A 84 11.46 0.30 17.00
CA THR A 84 11.56 1.77 17.14
C THR A 84 13.02 2.23 17.14
N VAL A 85 13.92 1.49 17.80
CA VAL A 85 15.35 1.83 17.82
C VAL A 85 16.02 1.62 16.45
N THR A 86 15.64 0.58 15.71
CA THR A 86 16.31 0.22 14.45
C THR A 86 15.71 0.87 13.20
N SER A 87 14.52 1.48 13.31
CA SER A 87 13.79 2.07 12.18
C SER A 87 13.83 3.61 12.17
N CYS A 88 14.52 4.23 13.14
CA CYS A 88 14.83 5.67 13.14
C CYS A 88 16.04 5.99 12.26
#